data_AF-A0A7C2QG09-F1
#
_entry.id   AF-A0A7C2QG09-F1
#
_cell.length_a   1.000
_cell.length_b   1.000
_cell.length_c   1.000
_cell.angle_alpha   90.00
_cell.angle_beta   90.00
_cell.angle_gamma   90.00
#
_symmetry.space_group_name_H-M   'P 1'
#
loop_
_entity.id
_entity.type
_entity.pdbx_description
1 polymer ?
#
loop_
_entity_poly.entity_id
_entity_poly.type
_entity_poly.pdbx_seq_one_letter_code
_entity_poly.pdbx_strand_id
1 'polypeptide(L)'
;MKGRREDLIRLLEAELDVLEGGGYGRSVREPWKPRPMFQHSVVCINHWFIPNHPPECHEGCVLLDFVPEEHRQERLPCHFIPLNEAGETVASLEQTGDEERLQEAVKQWLRTMIQRLKEAPPEEPEAKEEIPY
;
A
#
# COMPACT_ATOMS: atom_id res chain seq x y z
N MET A 1 15.76 13.18 9.09
CA MET A 1 14.40 12.87 8.56
C MET A 1 13.71 11.81 9.44
N LYS A 2 13.49 12.10 10.73
CA LYS A 2 12.97 11.11 11.70
C LYS A 2 11.45 10.85 11.54
N GLY A 3 10.69 11.88 11.14
CA GLY A 3 9.23 11.78 11.01
C GLY A 3 8.71 10.89 9.89
N ARG A 4 9.39 10.80 8.74
CA ARG A 4 8.86 10.10 7.55
C ARG A 4 8.59 8.61 7.78
N ARG A 5 9.42 7.95 8.61
CA ARG A 5 9.26 6.54 8.98
C ARG A 5 8.16 6.34 10.03
N GLU A 6 8.12 7.19 11.05
CA GLU A 6 7.09 7.13 12.10
C GLU A 6 5.70 7.41 11.52
N ASP A 7 5.61 8.36 10.59
CA ASP A 7 4.38 8.70 9.86
C ASP A 7 3.93 7.53 8.97
N LEU A 8 4.86 6.86 8.29
CA LEU A 8 4.55 5.66 7.49
C LEU A 8 4.03 4.52 8.36
N ILE A 9 4.66 4.25 9.51
CA ILE A 9 4.19 3.22 10.45
C ILE A 9 2.77 3.54 10.91
N ARG A 10 2.49 4.78 11.33
CA ARG A 10 1.15 5.20 11.77
C ARG A 10 0.11 5.04 10.67
N LEU A 11 0.48 5.36 9.43
CA LEU A 11 -0.42 5.26 8.29
C LEU A 11 -0.76 3.79 7.97
N LEU A 12 0.23 2.89 8.01
CA LEU A 12 0.02 1.45 7.85
C LEU A 12 -0.77 0.84 9.02
N GLU A 13 -0.56 1.30 10.25
CA GLU A 13 -1.34 0.88 11.43
C GLU A 13 -2.81 1.33 11.31
N ALA A 14 -3.06 2.56 10.86
CA ALA A 14 -4.42 3.05 10.62
C ALA A 14 -5.14 2.25 9.52
N GLU A 15 -4.41 1.87 8.47
CA GLU A 15 -4.96 1.01 7.41
C GLU A 15 -5.32 -0.38 7.94
N LEU A 16 -4.47 -0.97 8.79
CA LEU A 16 -4.74 -2.24 9.43
C LEU A 16 -6.00 -2.18 10.29
N ASP A 17 -6.17 -1.11 11.07
CA ASP A 17 -7.37 -0.89 11.91
C ASP A 17 -8.64 -0.78 11.07
N VAL A 18 -8.61 -0.04 9.95
CA VAL A 18 -9.73 0.05 9.00
C VAL A 18 -10.10 -1.33 8.46
N LEU A 19 -9.09 -2.15 8.13
CA LEU A 19 -9.30 -3.45 7.53
C LEU A 19 -9.78 -4.49 8.56
N GLU A 20 -9.32 -4.42 9.82
CA GLU A 20 -9.84 -5.22 10.94
C GLU A 20 -11.25 -4.78 11.36
N GLY A 21 -11.56 -3.48 11.27
CA GLY A 21 -12.88 -2.92 11.52
C GLY A 21 -13.91 -3.18 10.40
N GLY A 22 -13.51 -3.86 9.33
CA GLY A 22 -14.41 -4.23 8.23
C GLY A 22 -14.67 -3.11 7.21
N GLY A 23 -13.84 -2.06 7.17
CA GLY A 23 -13.96 -0.94 6.22
C GLY A 23 -13.92 -1.37 4.74
N TYR A 24 -13.34 -2.54 4.47
CA TYR A 24 -13.29 -3.18 3.15
C TYR A 24 -14.48 -4.10 2.83
N GLY A 25 -15.43 -4.34 3.75
CA GLY A 25 -16.63 -5.13 3.48
C GLY A 25 -17.54 -4.55 2.39
N ARG A 26 -18.17 -5.37 1.56
CA ARG A 26 -18.98 -4.90 0.42
C ARG A 26 -19.98 -3.82 0.84
N SER A 27 -20.09 -2.77 0.03
CA SER A 27 -21.13 -1.75 0.21
C SER A 27 -22.50 -2.42 0.18
N VAL A 28 -23.31 -2.21 1.22
CA VAL A 28 -24.70 -2.67 1.25
C VAL A 28 -25.52 -2.06 0.10
N ARG A 29 -25.09 -0.90 -0.42
CA ARG A 29 -25.74 -0.20 -1.54
C ARG A 29 -25.31 -0.74 -2.91
N GLU A 30 -24.08 -1.23 -3.03
CA GLU A 30 -23.49 -1.71 -4.29
C GLU A 30 -22.72 -3.04 -4.11
N PRO A 31 -23.38 -4.13 -3.71
CA PRO A 31 -22.73 -5.41 -3.43
C PRO A 31 -22.17 -6.13 -4.68
N TRP A 32 -22.57 -5.71 -5.88
CA TRP A 32 -22.07 -6.25 -7.16
C TRP A 32 -20.85 -5.51 -7.70
N LYS A 33 -20.47 -4.38 -7.10
CA LYS A 33 -19.35 -3.57 -7.58
C LYS A 33 -18.07 -4.05 -6.90
N PRO A 34 -17.06 -4.55 -7.64
CA PRO A 34 -15.79 -4.89 -7.04
C PRO A 34 -15.19 -3.64 -6.41
N ARG A 35 -14.78 -3.76 -5.14
CA ARG A 35 -14.07 -2.69 -4.44
C ARG A 35 -12.60 -3.07 -4.42
N PRO A 36 -11.80 -2.53 -5.36
CA PRO A 36 -10.41 -2.89 -5.41
C PRO A 36 -9.70 -2.50 -4.11
N MET A 37 -8.85 -3.41 -3.63
CA MET A 37 -8.04 -3.18 -2.45
C MET A 37 -7.12 -1.98 -2.68
N PHE A 38 -6.84 -1.25 -1.60
CA PHE A 38 -6.08 0.00 -1.63
C PHE A 38 -6.71 1.19 -2.37
N GLN A 39 -7.74 1.03 -3.22
CA GLN A 39 -8.34 2.17 -3.94
C GLN A 39 -9.12 3.13 -3.01
N HIS A 40 -9.61 2.65 -1.87
CA HIS A 40 -10.31 3.45 -0.85
C HIS A 40 -9.56 3.51 0.48
N SER A 41 -8.31 3.08 0.49
CA SER A 41 -7.45 3.01 1.65
C SER A 41 -7.11 4.37 2.23
N VAL A 42 -6.89 4.45 3.55
CA VAL A 42 -6.32 5.66 4.16
C VAL A 42 -4.85 5.87 3.76
N VAL A 43 -4.14 4.82 3.31
CA VAL A 43 -2.80 4.93 2.73
C VAL A 43 -2.81 5.41 1.27
N CYS A 44 -3.98 5.44 0.61
CA CYS A 44 -4.10 5.95 -0.75
C CYS A 44 -4.15 7.48 -0.74
N ILE A 45 -3.22 8.12 -1.45
CA ILE A 45 -3.19 9.59 -1.58
C ILE A 45 -4.51 10.16 -2.16
N ASN A 46 -5.18 9.39 -3.03
CA ASN A 46 -6.47 9.77 -3.61
C ASN A 46 -7.62 9.77 -2.59
N HIS A 47 -7.50 9.09 -1.45
CA HIS A 47 -8.51 9.10 -0.38
C HIS A 47 -8.61 10.48 0.30
N TRP A 48 -7.53 11.25 0.32
CA TRP A 48 -7.46 12.52 1.04
C TRP A 48 -7.97 13.71 0.21
N PHE A 49 -8.53 13.46 -0.98
CA PHE A 49 -9.14 14.44 -1.90
C PHE A 49 -8.28 15.70 -2.06
N ILE A 50 -6.97 15.53 -2.25
CA ILE A 50 -6.04 16.64 -2.44
C ILE A 50 -6.46 17.43 -3.70
N PRO A 51 -6.77 18.73 -3.59
CA PRO A 51 -7.19 19.53 -4.73
C PRO A 51 -6.14 19.50 -5.84
N ASN A 52 -6.56 19.23 -7.08
CA ASN A 52 -5.71 19.12 -8.28
C ASN A 52 -4.71 17.94 -8.28
N HIS A 53 -4.84 16.96 -7.38
CA HIS A 53 -4.07 15.73 -7.48
C HIS A 53 -4.62 14.89 -8.66
N PRO A 54 -3.77 14.46 -9.59
CA PRO A 54 -4.23 13.64 -10.70
C PRO A 54 -4.77 12.30 -10.17
N PRO A 55 -5.77 11.69 -10.83
CA PRO A 55 -6.34 10.42 -10.40
C PRO A 55 -5.37 9.24 -10.58
N GLU A 56 -4.26 9.44 -11.31
CA GLU A 56 -3.19 8.47 -11.42
C GLU A 56 -2.35 8.40 -10.13
N CYS A 57 -2.06 7.17 -9.69
CA CYS A 57 -1.22 6.90 -8.54
C CYS A 57 0.27 7.09 -8.91
N HIS A 58 0.73 8.32 -9.13
CA HIS A 58 2.13 8.60 -9.42
C HIS A 58 2.66 9.77 -8.58
N GLU A 59 3.94 9.65 -8.21
CA GLU A 59 4.75 10.52 -7.34
C GLU A 59 4.13 10.86 -5.96
N GLY A 60 4.73 10.34 -4.88
CA GLY A 60 4.34 10.66 -3.50
C GLY A 60 3.34 9.69 -2.85
N CYS A 61 2.88 8.67 -3.58
CA CYS A 61 2.11 7.58 -2.98
C CYS A 61 3.05 6.63 -2.20
N VAL A 62 2.80 6.48 -0.89
CA VAL A 62 3.61 5.61 -0.01
C VAL A 62 3.59 4.14 -0.41
N LEU A 63 2.56 3.71 -1.14
CA LEU A 63 2.46 2.34 -1.61
C LEU A 63 3.45 2.04 -2.74
N LEU A 64 3.92 3.06 -3.48
CA LEU A 64 4.87 2.87 -4.58
C LEU A 64 6.21 2.28 -4.13
N ASP A 65 6.64 2.57 -2.90
CA ASP A 65 7.87 2.03 -2.33
C ASP A 65 7.83 0.50 -2.20
N PHE A 66 6.63 -0.08 -2.11
CA PHE A 66 6.39 -1.52 -2.02
C PHE A 66 6.07 -2.19 -3.37
N VAL A 67 5.95 -1.40 -4.44
CA VAL A 67 5.67 -1.91 -5.79
C VAL A 67 7.01 -2.23 -6.48
N PRO A 68 7.13 -3.42 -7.11
CA PRO A 68 8.28 -3.74 -7.96
C PRO A 68 8.50 -2.68 -9.03
N GLU A 69 9.76 -2.33 -9.31
CA GLU A 69 10.10 -1.21 -10.21
C GLU A 69 9.45 -1.32 -11.59
N GLU A 70 9.33 -2.55 -12.11
CA GLU A 70 8.70 -2.88 -13.37
C GLU A 70 7.21 -2.51 -13.46
N HIS A 71 6.52 -2.41 -12.32
CA HIS A 71 5.09 -2.12 -12.25
C HIS A 71 4.77 -0.73 -11.70
N ARG A 72 5.78 0.08 -11.37
CA ARG A 72 5.57 1.43 -10.81
C ARG A 72 4.93 2.43 -11.77
N GLN A 73 5.02 2.19 -13.08
CA GLN A 73 4.43 3.05 -14.12
C GLN A 73 3.02 2.60 -14.55
N GLU A 74 2.51 1.53 -13.95
CA GLU A 74 1.17 1.03 -14.25
C GLU A 74 0.08 1.96 -13.71
N ARG A 75 -1.12 1.86 -14.26
CA ARG A 75 -2.25 2.72 -13.85
C ARG A 75 -2.63 2.55 -12.38
N LEU A 76 -2.48 1.34 -11.85
CA LEU A 76 -2.77 0.95 -10.48
C LEU A 76 -1.57 0.16 -9.92
N PRO A 77 -0.46 0.83 -9.62
CA PRO A 77 0.79 0.16 -9.26
C PRO A 77 0.63 -0.60 -7.93
N CYS A 78 -0.20 -0.09 -7.02
CA CYS A 78 -0.52 -0.75 -5.74
C CYS A 78 -1.15 -2.15 -5.89
N HIS A 79 -1.74 -2.48 -7.05
CA HIS A 79 -2.30 -3.81 -7.28
C HIS A 79 -1.22 -4.88 -7.54
N PHE A 80 0.00 -4.45 -7.85
CA PHE A 80 1.13 -5.33 -8.10
C PHE A 80 2.01 -5.54 -6.86
N ILE A 81 1.58 -5.05 -5.70
CA ILE A 81 2.30 -5.29 -4.44
C ILE A 81 2.24 -6.79 -4.12
N PRO A 82 3.40 -7.45 -3.94
CA PRO A 82 3.45 -8.83 -3.50
C PRO A 82 3.07 -8.90 -2.02
N LEU A 83 2.03 -9.69 -1.72
CA LEU A 83 1.50 -9.83 -0.36
C LEU A 83 2.20 -10.97 0.41
N ASN A 84 2.84 -11.90 -0.30
CA ASN A 84 3.51 -13.06 0.29
C ASN A 84 4.73 -13.53 -0.51
N GLU A 85 5.48 -14.48 0.07
CA GLU A 85 6.68 -15.08 -0.54
C GLU A 85 6.37 -15.94 -1.78
N ALA A 86 5.10 -16.32 -1.99
CA ALA A 86 4.65 -17.02 -3.19
C ALA A 86 4.52 -16.08 -4.40
N GLY A 87 4.70 -14.77 -4.21
CA GLY A 87 4.55 -13.77 -5.26
C GLY A 87 3.11 -13.44 -5.60
N GLU A 88 2.15 -13.81 -4.74
CA GLU A 88 0.75 -13.44 -4.96
C GLU A 88 0.59 -11.94 -4.74
N THR A 89 0.09 -11.26 -5.77
CA THR A 89 -0.20 -9.83 -5.73
C THR A 89 -1.65 -9.57 -5.35
N VAL A 90 -1.94 -8.32 -4.98
CA VAL A 90 -3.32 -7.85 -4.78
C VAL A 90 -4.19 -8.19 -6.00
N ALA A 91 -3.72 -7.87 -7.21
CA ALA A 91 -4.42 -8.19 -8.46
C ALA A 91 -4.68 -9.69 -8.62
N SER A 92 -3.69 -10.53 -8.26
CA SER A 92 -3.82 -11.97 -8.37
C SER A 92 -4.90 -12.50 -7.44
N LEU A 93 -4.92 -12.05 -6.18
CA LEU A 93 -5.92 -12.47 -5.20
C LEU A 93 -7.31 -11.91 -5.51
N GLU A 94 -7.42 -10.68 -6.02
CA GLU A 94 -8.68 -10.11 -6.49
C GLU A 94 -9.33 -10.94 -7.61
N GLN A 95 -8.52 -11.45 -8.55
CA GLN A 95 -8.99 -12.31 -9.64
C GLN A 95 -9.55 -13.65 -9.15
N THR A 96 -9.10 -14.14 -7.99
CA THR A 96 -9.65 -15.38 -7.41
C THR A 96 -11.08 -15.20 -6.89
N GLY A 97 -11.50 -13.96 -6.63
CA GLY A 97 -12.80 -13.65 -6.05
C GLY A 97 -12.95 -13.97 -4.56
N ASP A 98 -11.86 -14.42 -3.91
CA ASP A 98 -11.83 -14.72 -2.48
C ASP A 98 -11.44 -13.47 -1.68
N GLU A 99 -12.44 -12.65 -1.36
CA GLU A 99 -12.25 -11.41 -0.60
C GLU A 99 -11.71 -11.66 0.81
N GLU A 100 -12.09 -12.75 1.46
CA GLU A 100 -11.63 -13.08 2.82
C GLU A 100 -10.13 -13.41 2.80
N ARG A 101 -9.71 -14.27 1.86
CA ARG A 101 -8.29 -14.58 1.67
C ARG A 101 -7.48 -13.35 1.29
N LEU A 102 -8.01 -12.49 0.42
CA LEU A 102 -7.36 -11.24 0.03
C LEU A 102 -7.17 -10.32 1.25
N GLN A 103 -8.23 -10.12 2.05
CA GLN A 103 -8.14 -9.31 3.26
C GLN A 103 -7.12 -9.89 4.25
N GLU A 104 -7.13 -11.20 4.48
CA GLU A 104 -6.19 -11.82 5.41
C GLU A 104 -4.74 -11.73 4.93
N ALA A 105 -4.50 -11.92 3.63
CA ALA A 105 -3.18 -11.72 3.04
C ALA A 105 -2.70 -10.27 3.19
N VAL A 106 -3.59 -9.29 3.00
CA VAL A 106 -3.26 -7.87 3.21
C VAL A 106 -3.00 -7.56 4.69
N LYS A 107 -3.76 -8.11 5.65
CA LYS A 107 -3.47 -7.95 7.09
C LYS A 107 -2.09 -8.48 7.45
N GLN A 108 -1.78 -9.69 6.97
CA GLN A 108 -0.51 -10.33 7.26
C GLN A 108 0.65 -9.54 6.65
N TRP A 109 0.48 -9.05 5.43
CA TRP A 109 1.43 -8.16 4.78
C TRP A 109 1.64 -6.86 5.58
N LEU A 110 0.56 -6.17 5.97
CA LEU A 110 0.62 -4.93 6.77
C LEU A 110 1.37 -5.14 8.08
N ARG A 111 1.03 -6.20 8.84
CA ARG A 111 1.71 -6.53 10.10
C ARG A 111 3.21 -6.78 9.90
N THR A 112 3.55 -7.54 8.86
CA THR A 112 4.95 -7.84 8.51
C THR A 112 5.71 -6.57 8.14
N MET A 113 5.12 -5.69 7.34
CA MET A 113 5.75 -4.44 6.91
C MET A 113 5.91 -3.45 8.07
N ILE A 114 4.90 -3.31 8.93
CA ILE A 114 4.99 -2.49 10.15
C ILE A 114 6.13 -3.01 11.04
N GLN A 115 6.24 -4.32 11.23
CA GLN A 115 7.32 -4.91 12.03
C GLN A 115 8.68 -4.65 11.40
N ARG A 116 8.84 -4.86 10.09
CA ARG A 116 10.08 -4.55 9.36
C ARG A 116 10.48 -3.09 9.49
N LEU A 117 9.53 -2.15 9.38
CA LEU A 117 9.81 -0.71 9.54
C LEU A 117 10.21 -0.34 10.96
N LYS A 118 9.68 -1.04 11.97
CA LYS A 118 10.03 -0.87 13.39
C LYS A 118 11.41 -1.46 13.73
N GLU A 119 11.76 -2.60 13.13
CA GLU A 119 13.01 -3.32 13.37
C GLU A 119 14.18 -2.83 12.51
N ALA A 120 13.90 -2.23 11.35
CA ALA A 120 14.94 -1.67 10.49
C ALA A 120 15.74 -0.60 11.25
N PRO A 121 17.07 -0.66 11.28
CA PRO A 121 17.88 0.44 11.78
C PRO A 121 17.58 1.73 10.99
N PRO A 122 17.74 2.93 11.59
CA PRO A 122 17.61 4.18 10.83
C PRO A 122 18.61 4.12 9.67
N GLU A 123 18.11 4.26 8.44
CA GLU A 123 18.97 4.33 7.26
C GLU A 123 19.98 5.46 7.47
N GLU A 124 21.25 5.09 7.55
CA GLU A 124 22.35 6.03 7.38
C GLU A 124 22.21 6.59 5.96
N PRO A 125 22.36 7.92 5.77
CA PRO A 125 22.15 8.54 4.48
C PRO A 125 23.14 7.93 3.48
N GLU A 126 22.61 7.38 2.39
CA GLU A 126 23.37 7.02 1.20
C GLU A 126 24.33 8.17 0.88
N ALA A 127 25.62 7.84 0.92
CA ALA A 127 26.68 8.73 0.52
C ALA A 127 26.33 9.24 -0.87
N LYS A 128 26.08 10.55 -0.94
CA LYS A 128 26.02 11.28 -2.21
C LYS A 128 27.25 10.85 -3.01
N GLU A 129 27.05 10.18 -4.14
CA GLU A 129 28.10 10.04 -5.14
C GLU A 129 28.48 11.47 -5.55
N GLU A 130 29.57 11.97 -4.98
CA GLU A 130 30.29 13.13 -5.46
C GLU A 130 30.77 12.78 -6.87
N ILE A 131 30.05 13.26 -7.87
CA ILE A 131 30.52 13.26 -9.26
C ILE A 131 31.64 14.31 -9.33
N PRO A 132 32.92 13.94 -9.56
CA PRO A 132 33.99 14.91 -9.71
C PRO A 132 34.03 15.41 -11.16
N TYR A 133 33.85 16.73 -11.29
CA TYR A 133 34.16 17.66 -12.40
C TYR A 133 34.06 17.21 -13.86
#